data_AF-A0A3N5JDD6-F1
#
_entry.id   AF-A0A3N5JDD6-F1
#
_cell.length_a   1.000
_cell.length_b   1.000
_cell.length_c   1.000
_cell.angle_alpha   90.00
_cell.angle_beta   90.00
_cell.angle_gamma   90.00
#
_symmetry.space_group_name_H-M   'P 1'
#
loop_
_entity.id
_entity.type
_entity.pdbx_description
1 polymer ?
#
loop_
_entity_poly.entity_id
_entity_poly.type
_entity_poly.pdbx_seq_one_letter_code
_entity_poly.pdbx_strand_id
1 'polypeptide(L)'
;MILFKYILRRLLWACLILVLISFFSFLIIQLPPGDFLTSYLERLTKAGMSLDSETMAALRHSYGLDRPFLVQYGNWFWRFLHGDMGISFLYGMRVEHVIRERLPVTLVITLTSMVIIYAISIPVGIYAARHQYSVADFTAAIFGFIGLATPA
;
A
#
# COMPACT_ATOMS: atom_id res chain seq x y z
N MET A 1 -13.24 5.05 31.93
CA MET A 1 -11.77 5.26 31.91
C MET A 1 -10.97 4.14 31.25
N ILE A 2 -11.38 2.86 31.35
CA ILE A 2 -10.68 1.71 30.71
C ILE A 2 -10.75 1.75 29.18
N LEU A 3 -11.93 2.06 28.61
CA LEU A 3 -12.13 2.14 27.16
C LEU A 3 -11.25 3.21 26.50
N PHE A 4 -11.13 4.40 27.11
CA PHE A 4 -10.28 5.48 26.59
C PHE A 4 -8.79 5.08 26.58
N LYS A 5 -8.30 4.48 27.68
CA LYS A 5 -6.92 3.95 27.73
C LYS A 5 -6.68 2.87 26.67
N TYR A 6 -7.66 2.01 26.42
CA TYR A 6 -7.57 0.98 25.39
C TYR A 6 -7.50 1.56 23.97
N ILE A 7 -8.41 2.50 23.64
CA ILE A 7 -8.43 3.17 22.33
C ILE A 7 -7.13 3.93 22.11
N LEU A 8 -6.67 4.69 23.10
CA LEU A 8 -5.43 5.45 23.00
C LEU A 8 -4.22 4.53 22.78
N ARG A 9 -4.12 3.43 23.54
CA ARG A 9 -3.08 2.42 23.34
C ARG A 9 -3.13 1.83 21.94
N ARG A 10 -4.31 1.54 21.41
CA ARG A 10 -4.49 1.00 20.06
C ARG A 10 -4.09 2.00 18.97
N LEU A 11 -4.44 3.27 19.12
CA LEU A 11 -4.04 4.34 18.22
C LEU A 11 -2.52 4.56 18.22
N LEU A 12 -1.89 4.51 19.39
CA LEU A 12 -0.43 4.59 19.51
C LEU A 12 0.26 3.43 18.79
N TRP A 13 -0.20 2.19 19.00
CA TRP A 13 0.32 1.03 18.27
C TRP A 13 0.09 1.15 16.76
N ALA A 14 -1.10 1.59 16.33
CA ALA A 14 -1.38 1.79 14.92
C ALA A 14 -0.45 2.84 14.28
N CYS A 15 -0.24 3.97 14.96
CA CYS A 15 0.68 5.01 14.50
C CYS A 15 2.12 4.49 14.39
N LEU A 16 2.62 3.78 15.42
CA LEU A 16 3.95 3.18 15.41
C LEU A 16 4.12 2.19 14.25
N ILE A 17 3.13 1.33 14.03
CA ILE A 17 3.14 0.35 12.93
C ILE A 17 3.14 1.07 11.57
N LEU A 18 2.33 2.11 11.39
CA LEU A 18 2.31 2.88 10.15
C LEU A 18 3.66 3.54 9.87
N VAL A 19 4.29 4.13 10.88
CA VAL A 19 5.63 4.71 10.76
C VAL A 19 6.64 3.64 10.36
N LEU A 20 6.67 2.50 11.04
CA LEU A 20 7.58 1.40 10.74
C LEU A 20 7.37 0.86 9.31
N ILE A 21 6.12 0.57 8.92
CA ILE A 21 5.80 0.09 7.58
C ILE A 21 6.25 1.12 6.54
N SER A 22 5.94 2.41 6.73
CA SER A 22 6.34 3.45 5.78
C SER A 22 7.86 3.57 5.66
N PHE A 23 8.59 3.46 6.77
CA PHE A 23 10.05 3.47 6.79
C PHE A 23 10.63 2.27 6.04
N PHE A 24 10.13 1.06 6.30
CA PHE A 24 10.60 -0.15 5.62
C PHE A 24 10.20 -0.15 4.14
N SER A 25 9.01 0.33 3.78
CA SER A 25 8.62 0.48 2.37
C SER A 25 9.54 1.47 1.66
N PHE A 26 9.84 2.61 2.28
CA PHE A 26 10.76 3.60 1.73
C PHE A 26 12.18 3.03 1.56
N LEU A 27 12.66 2.26 2.56
CA LEU A 27 13.93 1.54 2.49
C LEU A 27 13.94 0.53 1.34
N ILE A 28 12.92 -0.31 1.22
CA ILE A 28 12.84 -1.33 0.17
C ILE A 28 12.81 -0.72 -1.22
N ILE A 29 12.11 0.39 -1.40
CA ILE A 29 12.04 1.11 -2.68
C ILE A 29 13.39 1.73 -3.06
N GLN A 30 14.21 2.12 -2.07
CA GLN A 30 15.55 2.72 -2.29
C GLN A 30 16.71 1.70 -2.25
N LEU A 31 16.45 0.41 -1.97
CA LEU A 31 17.47 -0.64 -2.01
C LEU A 31 18.06 -0.90 -3.41
N PRO A 32 17.29 -0.88 -4.50
CA PRO A 32 17.83 -1.07 -5.85
C PRO A 32 18.88 -0.01 -6.19
N PRO A 33 19.95 -0.36 -6.93
CA PRO A 33 20.94 0.60 -7.36
C PRO A 33 20.32 1.58 -8.37
N GLY A 34 20.38 2.88 -8.04
CA GLY A 34 19.82 3.97 -8.85
C GLY A 34 18.67 4.69 -8.15
N ASP A 35 18.27 5.85 -8.67
CA ASP A 35 17.16 6.64 -8.11
C ASP A 35 16.03 6.74 -9.14
N PHE A 36 14.91 7.33 -8.71
CA PHE A 36 13.80 7.60 -9.61
C PHE A 36 14.26 8.29 -10.91
N LEU A 37 15.13 9.31 -10.82
CA LEU A 37 15.63 10.02 -11.99
C LEU A 37 16.41 9.13 -12.95
N THR A 38 17.18 8.16 -12.45
CA THR A 38 17.89 7.18 -13.29
C THR A 38 16.88 6.34 -14.08
N SER A 39 15.85 5.82 -13.40
CA SER A 39 14.78 5.05 -14.05
C SER A 39 13.93 5.88 -15.02
N TYR A 40 13.77 7.18 -14.74
CA TYR A 40 13.05 8.12 -15.59
C TYR A 40 13.86 8.43 -16.86
N LEU A 41 15.16 8.65 -16.74
CA LEU A 41 16.06 8.88 -17.88
C LEU A 41 16.15 7.66 -18.78
N GLU A 42 16.20 6.44 -18.22
CA GLU A 42 16.13 5.20 -19.01
C GLU A 42 14.84 5.10 -19.82
N ARG A 43 13.70 5.47 -19.22
CA ARG A 43 12.39 5.49 -19.92
C ARG A 43 12.38 6.50 -21.06
N LEU A 44 12.91 7.70 -20.84
CA LEU A 44 12.99 8.74 -21.88
C LEU A 44 13.92 8.34 -23.02
N THR A 45 15.07 7.75 -22.69
CA THR A 45 16.05 7.30 -23.69
C THR A 45 15.46 6.20 -24.56
N LYS A 46 14.70 5.26 -23.97
CA LYS A 46 13.92 4.26 -24.72
C LYS A 46 12.83 4.88 -25.60
N ALA A 47 12.31 6.05 -25.24
CA ALA A 47 11.36 6.81 -26.04
C ALA A 47 12.02 7.76 -27.06
N GLY A 48 13.35 7.71 -27.21
CA GLY A 48 14.11 8.54 -28.16
C GLY A 48 14.39 9.97 -27.69
N MET A 49 14.14 10.28 -26.42
CA MET A 49 14.41 11.59 -25.81
C MET A 49 15.62 11.50 -24.87
N SER A 50 16.56 12.45 -24.97
CA SER A 50 17.66 12.59 -24.02
C SER A 50 17.43 13.80 -23.11
N LEU A 51 17.75 13.66 -21.84
CA LEU A 51 17.87 14.79 -20.92
C LEU A 51 19.34 15.17 -20.79
N ASP A 52 19.62 16.47 -20.77
CA ASP A 52 20.96 16.96 -20.49
C ASP A 52 21.37 16.65 -19.04
N SER A 53 22.67 16.40 -18.86
CA SER A 53 23.27 16.03 -17.59
C SER A 53 23.15 17.13 -16.52
N GLU A 54 23.17 18.41 -16.93
CA GLU A 54 23.01 19.54 -16.03
C GLU A 54 21.57 19.63 -15.50
N THR A 55 20.59 19.40 -16.39
CA THR A 55 19.17 19.36 -16.02
C THR A 55 18.88 18.22 -15.03
N MET A 56 19.49 17.06 -15.24
CA MET A 56 19.39 15.92 -14.34
C MET A 56 19.95 16.21 -12.95
N ALA A 57 21.11 16.88 -12.85
CA ALA A 57 21.70 17.27 -11.57
C ALA A 57 20.81 18.29 -10.83
N ALA A 58 20.26 19.27 -11.55
CA ALA A 58 19.33 20.25 -10.99
C ALA A 58 18.05 19.59 -10.44
N LEU A 59 17.47 18.64 -11.19
CA LEU A 59 16.32 17.86 -10.72
C LEU A 59 16.67 17.00 -9.50
N ARG A 60 17.85 16.38 -9.48
CA ARG A 60 18.28 15.54 -8.37
C ARG A 60 18.35 16.32 -7.06
N HIS A 61 18.89 17.53 -7.12
CA HIS A 61 18.96 18.44 -5.99
C HIS A 61 17.59 18.99 -5.58
N SER A 62 16.72 19.34 -6.54
CA SER A 62 15.38 19.87 -6.22
C SER A 62 14.47 18.83 -5.56
N TYR A 63 14.61 17.55 -5.92
CA TYR A 63 13.92 16.43 -5.26
C TYR A 63 14.63 15.95 -3.98
N GLY A 64 15.82 16.47 -3.66
CA GLY A 64 16.59 16.09 -2.48
C GLY A 64 17.14 14.66 -2.53
N LEU A 65 17.26 14.08 -3.72
CA LEU A 65 17.76 12.72 -3.95
C LEU A 65 19.28 12.58 -3.73
N ASP A 66 19.95 13.72 -3.57
CA ASP A 66 21.36 13.88 -3.17
C ASP A 66 21.57 13.78 -1.65
N ARG A 67 20.51 13.87 -0.85
CA ARG A 67 20.60 13.89 0.62
C ARG A 67 20.67 12.50 1.23
N PRO A 68 21.19 12.33 2.46
CA PRO A 68 21.15 11.06 3.16
C PRO A 68 19.73 10.52 3.31
N PHE A 69 19.58 9.19 3.25
CA PHE A 69 18.32 8.46 3.37
C PHE A 69 17.39 9.00 4.46
N LEU A 70 17.91 9.16 5.69
CA LEU A 70 17.13 9.61 6.84
C LEU A 70 16.56 11.02 6.64
N VAL A 71 17.30 11.90 5.95
CA VAL A 71 16.86 13.27 5.65
C VAL A 71 15.76 13.24 4.59
N GLN A 72 15.88 12.39 3.58
CA GLN A 72 14.83 12.22 2.57
C GLN A 72 13.53 11.70 3.19
N TYR A 73 13.62 10.63 3.99
CA TYR A 73 12.46 10.07 4.70
C TYR A 73 11.85 11.09 5.67
N GLY A 74 12.67 11.79 6.46
CA GLY A 74 12.20 12.80 7.40
C GLY A 74 11.46 13.95 6.71
N ASN A 75 12.01 14.47 5.61
CA ASN A 75 11.36 15.51 4.82
C ASN A 75 10.05 15.04 4.19
N TRP A 76 10.04 13.82 3.62
CA TRP A 76 8.84 13.22 3.06
C TRP A 76 7.76 13.03 4.13
N PHE A 77 8.12 12.46 5.27
CA PHE A 77 7.21 12.21 6.39
C PHE A 77 6.65 13.51 6.95
N TRP A 78 7.48 14.55 7.09
CA TRP A 78 7.04 15.87 7.54
C TRP A 78 6.03 16.49 6.57
N ARG A 79 6.31 16.48 5.26
CA ARG A 79 5.38 16.98 4.23
C ARG A 79 4.08 16.18 4.23
N PHE A 80 4.15 14.86 4.35
CA PHE A 80 3.01 13.98 4.43
C PHE A 80 2.09 14.32 5.61
N LEU A 81 2.66 14.58 6.80
CA LEU A 81 1.89 15.01 7.97
C LEU A 81 1.18 16.35 7.77
N HIS A 82 1.71 17.22 6.90
CA HIS A 82 1.09 18.49 6.52
C HIS A 82 0.11 18.36 5.34
N GLY A 83 -0.18 17.13 4.90
CA GLY A 83 -1.07 16.85 3.77
C GLY A 83 -0.43 16.98 2.39
N ASP A 84 0.87 17.26 2.31
CA ASP A 84 1.61 17.28 1.07
C ASP A 84 2.26 15.91 0.79
N MET A 85 1.58 15.11 -0.01
CA MET A 85 2.05 13.79 -0.45
C MET A 85 3.02 13.88 -1.65
N GLY A 86 3.22 15.07 -2.21
CA GLY A 86 4.06 15.30 -3.38
C GLY A 86 3.44 14.81 -4.70
N ILE A 87 4.32 14.62 -5.68
CA ILE A 87 3.99 14.21 -7.04
C ILE A 87 4.31 12.72 -7.18
N SER A 88 3.39 11.96 -7.79
CA SER A 88 3.66 10.59 -8.18
C SER A 88 4.65 10.62 -9.33
N PHE A 89 5.84 10.12 -9.04
CA PHE A 89 6.89 9.91 -10.01
C PHE A 89 6.50 8.97 -11.17
N LEU A 90 5.56 8.05 -10.94
CA LEU A 90 5.06 7.13 -11.96
C LEU A 90 4.03 7.79 -12.90
N TYR A 91 3.11 8.60 -12.35
CA TYR A 91 1.98 9.17 -13.08
C TYR A 91 2.19 10.65 -13.47
N GLY A 92 3.23 11.31 -12.98
CA GLY A 92 3.52 12.73 -13.26
C GLY A 92 2.52 13.72 -12.66
N MET A 93 1.68 13.28 -11.71
CA MET A 93 0.58 14.06 -11.12
C MET A 93 0.56 13.96 -9.60
N ARG A 94 -0.12 14.90 -8.90
CA ARG A 94 -0.16 14.91 -7.42
C ARG A 94 -0.72 13.58 -6.91
N VAL A 95 -0.06 13.00 -5.90
CA VAL A 95 -0.45 11.69 -5.32
C VAL A 95 -1.90 11.71 -4.83
N GLU A 96 -2.36 12.84 -4.30
CA GLU A 96 -3.74 13.05 -3.85
C GLU A 96 -4.77 12.73 -4.96
N HIS A 97 -4.51 13.16 -6.20
CA HIS A 97 -5.43 12.90 -7.32
C HIS A 97 -5.47 11.41 -7.68
N VAL A 98 -4.29 10.76 -7.71
CA VAL A 98 -4.19 9.32 -7.99
C VAL A 98 -4.96 8.51 -6.95
N ILE A 99 -4.82 8.87 -5.66
CA ILE A 99 -5.56 8.20 -4.59
C ILE A 99 -7.06 8.46 -4.74
N ARG A 100 -7.47 9.71 -4.94
CA ARG A 100 -8.88 10.08 -5.03
C ARG A 100 -9.60 9.38 -6.19
N GLU A 101 -8.91 9.18 -7.30
CA GLU A 101 -9.47 8.48 -8.47
C GLU A 101 -9.65 6.98 -8.23
N ARG A 102 -8.73 6.34 -7.48
CA ARG A 102 -8.75 4.88 -7.25
C ARG A 102 -9.57 4.46 -6.03
N LEU A 103 -9.61 5.31 -5.00
CA LEU A 103 -10.20 4.99 -3.71
C LEU A 103 -11.69 4.58 -3.80
N PRO A 104 -12.56 5.23 -4.60
CA PRO A 104 -13.95 4.81 -4.75
C PRO A 104 -14.09 3.40 -5.33
N VAL A 105 -13.30 3.08 -6.36
CA VAL A 105 -13.34 1.77 -7.03
C VAL A 105 -12.88 0.68 -6.06
N THR A 106 -11.78 0.89 -5.33
CA THR A 106 -11.32 -0.04 -4.30
C THR A 106 -12.38 -0.24 -3.22
N LEU A 107 -13.01 0.83 -2.73
CA LEU A 107 -14.07 0.73 -1.73
C LEU A 107 -15.26 -0.08 -2.24
N VAL A 108 -15.72 0.17 -3.46
CA VAL A 108 -16.84 -0.58 -4.06
C VAL A 108 -16.48 -2.06 -4.17
N ILE A 109 -15.30 -2.40 -4.68
CA ILE A 109 -14.85 -3.79 -4.80
C ILE A 109 -14.75 -4.45 -3.43
N THR A 110 -14.08 -3.82 -2.46
CA THR A 110 -13.89 -4.38 -1.13
C THR A 110 -15.21 -4.58 -0.39
N LEU A 111 -16.09 -3.57 -0.39
CA LEU A 111 -17.38 -3.66 0.29
C LEU A 111 -18.28 -4.72 -0.35
N THR A 112 -18.34 -4.76 -1.68
CA THR A 112 -19.14 -5.76 -2.40
C THR A 112 -18.63 -7.17 -2.12
N SER A 113 -17.32 -7.39 -2.21
CA SER A 113 -16.70 -8.68 -1.87
C SER A 113 -16.97 -9.08 -0.42
N MET A 114 -16.84 -8.15 0.53
CA MET A 114 -17.08 -8.42 1.96
C MET A 114 -18.52 -8.83 2.24
N VAL A 115 -19.50 -8.16 1.60
CA VAL A 115 -20.91 -8.52 1.70
C VAL A 115 -21.15 -9.93 1.14
N ILE A 116 -20.63 -10.24 -0.06
CA ILE A 116 -20.79 -11.56 -0.67
C ILE A 116 -20.13 -12.65 0.17
N ILE A 117 -18.90 -12.42 0.65
CA ILE A 117 -18.17 -13.35 1.51
C ILE A 117 -19.00 -13.65 2.75
N TYR A 118 -19.47 -12.63 3.49
CA TYR A 118 -20.25 -12.88 4.70
C TYR A 118 -21.61 -13.50 4.43
N ALA A 119 -22.28 -13.10 3.34
CA ALA A 119 -23.55 -13.68 2.94
C ALA A 119 -23.45 -15.19 2.64
N ILE A 120 -22.30 -15.68 2.18
CA ILE A 120 -22.08 -17.09 1.86
C ILE A 120 -21.41 -17.83 3.02
N SER A 121 -20.31 -17.31 3.54
CA SER A 121 -19.50 -17.98 4.57
C SER A 121 -20.24 -18.15 5.90
N ILE A 122 -21.09 -17.19 6.30
CA ILE A 122 -21.82 -17.30 7.57
C ILE A 122 -22.87 -18.43 7.50
N PRO A 123 -23.78 -18.49 6.53
CA PRO A 123 -24.74 -19.60 6.43
C PRO A 123 -24.06 -20.97 6.24
N VAL A 124 -23.04 -21.05 5.37
CA VAL A 124 -22.31 -22.30 5.15
C VAL A 124 -21.61 -22.76 6.45
N GLY A 125 -20.97 -21.83 7.16
CA GLY A 125 -20.33 -22.13 8.45
C GLY A 125 -21.33 -22.59 9.52
N ILE A 126 -22.49 -21.94 9.61
CA ILE A 126 -23.56 -22.36 10.54
C ILE A 126 -24.10 -23.74 10.17
N TYR A 127 -24.32 -24.01 8.88
CA TYR A 127 -24.85 -25.29 8.40
C TYR A 127 -23.89 -26.44 8.66
N ALA A 128 -22.60 -26.26 8.34
CA ALA A 128 -21.54 -27.24 8.61
C ALA A 128 -21.40 -27.51 10.11
N ALA A 129 -21.42 -26.46 10.95
CA ALA A 129 -21.34 -26.59 12.40
C ALA A 129 -22.53 -27.35 13.02
N ARG A 130 -23.71 -27.28 12.41
CA ARG A 130 -24.90 -28.04 12.84
C ARG A 130 -24.91 -29.49 12.36
N HIS A 131 -24.22 -29.80 11.25
CA HIS A 131 -24.14 -31.13 10.65
C HIS A 131 -22.69 -31.63 10.63
N GLN A 132 -22.10 -31.69 11.82
CA GLN A 132 -20.70 -32.11 11.98
C GLN A 132 -20.49 -33.52 11.43
N TYR A 133 -19.33 -33.74 10.81
CA TYR A 133 -18.95 -35.02 10.18
C TYR A 133 -19.82 -35.43 8.99
N SER A 134 -20.62 -34.52 8.45
CA SER A 134 -21.39 -34.77 7.23
C SER A 134 -20.55 -34.54 5.96
N VAL A 135 -21.03 -35.06 4.83
CA VAL A 135 -20.42 -34.80 3.52
C VAL A 135 -20.38 -33.29 3.21
N ALA A 136 -21.38 -32.53 3.67
CA ALA A 136 -21.44 -31.08 3.47
C ALA A 136 -20.38 -30.31 4.29
N ASP A 137 -20.10 -30.77 5.51
CA ASP A 137 -19.01 -30.24 6.35
C ASP A 137 -17.65 -30.52 5.70
N PHE A 138 -17.42 -31.76 5.24
CA PHE A 138 -16.18 -32.15 4.60
C PHE A 138 -15.94 -31.41 3.27
N THR A 139 -16.97 -31.24 2.44
CA THR A 139 -16.83 -30.47 1.18
C THR A 139 -16.60 -28.99 1.44
N ALA A 140 -17.33 -28.36 2.37
CA ALA A 140 -17.12 -26.96 2.74
C ALA A 140 -15.69 -26.73 3.26
N ALA A 141 -15.18 -27.64 4.09
CA ALA A 141 -13.80 -27.58 4.58
C ALA A 141 -12.78 -27.69 3.45
N ILE A 142 -12.92 -28.67 2.54
CA ILE A 142 -12.02 -28.84 1.38
C ILE A 142 -11.99 -27.57 0.54
N PHE A 143 -13.14 -27.02 0.15
CA PHE A 143 -13.20 -25.81 -0.65
C PHE A 143 -12.60 -24.60 0.09
N GLY A 144 -12.85 -24.48 1.40
CA GLY A 144 -12.24 -23.45 2.24
C GLY A 144 -10.72 -23.56 2.28
N PHE A 145 -10.18 -24.77 2.43
CA PHE A 145 -8.73 -24.99 2.45
C PHE A 145 -8.08 -24.76 1.09
N ILE A 146 -8.71 -25.18 0.00
CA ILE A 146 -8.23 -24.86 -1.36
C ILE A 146 -8.19 -23.35 -1.55
N GLY A 147 -9.25 -22.64 -1.17
CA GLY A 147 -9.31 -21.18 -1.26
C GLY A 147 -8.22 -20.49 -0.43
N LEU A 148 -7.89 -21.01 0.75
CA LEU A 148 -6.85 -20.47 1.61
C LEU A 148 -5.43 -20.81 1.14
N ALA A 149 -5.25 -21.99 0.55
CA ALA A 149 -3.96 -22.47 0.04
C ALA A 149 -3.62 -21.93 -1.35
N THR A 150 -4.62 -21.50 -2.12
CA THR A 150 -4.42 -20.92 -3.45
C THR A 150 -3.92 -19.48 -3.28
N PRO A 151 -2.73 -19.13 -3.78
CA PRO A 151 -2.28 -17.74 -3.81
C PRO A 151 -3.28 -16.93 -4.66
N ALA A 152 -3.80 -15.84 -4.08
CA ALA A 152 -4.67 -14.90 -4.78
C ALA A 152 -3.90 -14.06 -5.81
#